data_AF-A0A2J8IM37-F1
#
_entry.id   AF-A0A2J8IM37-F1
#
_cell.length_a   1.000
_cell.length_b   1.000
_cell.length_c   1.000
_cell.angle_alpha   90.00
_cell.angle_beta   90.00
_cell.angle_gamma   90.00
#
_symmetry.space_group_name_H-M   'P 1'
#
loop_
_entity.id
_entity.type
_entity.pdbx_description
1 polymer ?
#
loop_
_entity_poly.entity_id
_entity_poly.type
_entity_poly.pdbx_seq_one_letter_code
_entity_poly.pdbx_strand_id
1 'polypeptide(L)'
;VFLIPCILIALVGGIPIFFLEISLGQFMKAGSINVWNVCPLFKGLGYASMVIVFYCNTYYIMVLAWGFYYLVKSFTTTLPWATCGHTWNTPDCVEIFHHEGCASASLANLTCDQLADHRSPVIKFWEGTRGARSRLVREVVPQPPLSSLAPKIVYFTATFPYVVLVVLLVLGGLLPGALDSIIYSLKPDWSKLGSPQVWIDVGTQIFFSYAVGLGALTALGSYNRFNNNCYHGTSFFAGFVVFSILGFMAAEQGMHISKVAESGADRFMDDIACMIGYRPCPWMKWCWSFFTPLVCMGIFIFNVVYYEPLVYNNTNVYPWWGEAMGWAFVLSSMLCMPLHLLGCLLRAKGTMAECWQHLTQPIWGLHHLEYRAQDADVRGLTTLTPVSESSKVVVVESVMGQLSSHHQLTSGSHSSPCFIPTPPLQGPAFP
;
A
#
# COMPACT_ATOMS: atom_id res chain seq x y z
N VAL A 1 5.33 -15.35 -20.47
CA VAL A 1 5.72 -14.01 -20.98
C VAL A 1 5.37 -12.87 -20.02
N PHE A 2 4.35 -13.03 -19.17
CA PHE A 2 3.99 -12.10 -18.08
C PHE A 2 5.14 -11.67 -17.14
N LEU A 3 6.17 -12.53 -16.96
CA LEU A 3 7.34 -12.21 -16.15
C LEU A 3 8.13 -10.99 -16.64
N ILE A 4 8.13 -10.71 -17.96
CA ILE A 4 8.91 -9.60 -18.54
C ILE A 4 8.33 -8.24 -18.08
N PRO A 5 7.02 -7.94 -18.31
CA PRO A 5 6.39 -6.76 -17.73
C PRO A 5 6.53 -6.71 -16.20
N CYS A 6 6.44 -7.85 -15.51
CA CYS A 6 6.55 -7.89 -14.06
C CYS A 6 7.91 -7.37 -13.59
N ILE A 7 8.99 -7.90 -14.14
CA ILE A 7 10.35 -7.49 -13.77
C ILE A 7 10.55 -6.01 -14.12
N LEU A 8 10.15 -5.57 -15.31
CA LEU A 8 10.33 -4.18 -15.72
C LEU A 8 9.61 -3.19 -14.80
N ILE A 9 8.31 -3.40 -14.53
CA ILE A 9 7.54 -2.50 -13.66
C ILE A 9 8.02 -2.59 -12.20
N ALA A 10 8.43 -3.76 -11.72
CA ALA A 10 8.99 -3.91 -10.39
C ALA A 10 10.31 -3.12 -10.23
N LEU A 11 11.20 -3.16 -11.22
CA LEU A 11 12.48 -2.46 -11.13
C LEU A 11 12.36 -0.94 -11.30
N VAL A 12 11.42 -0.49 -12.12
CA VAL A 12 11.29 0.93 -12.49
C VAL A 12 10.32 1.69 -11.58
N GLY A 13 9.29 1.01 -11.06
CA GLY A 13 8.25 1.61 -10.21
C GLY A 13 8.19 0.98 -8.82
N GLY A 14 7.95 -0.33 -8.74
CA GLY A 14 7.67 -1.01 -7.47
C GLY A 14 8.77 -0.85 -6.41
N ILE A 15 9.98 -1.32 -6.69
CA ILE A 15 11.12 -1.29 -5.77
C ILE A 15 11.53 0.15 -5.42
N PRO A 16 11.66 1.09 -6.39
CA PRO A 16 11.97 2.46 -6.05
C PRO A 16 10.97 3.09 -5.09
N ILE A 17 9.66 2.95 -5.32
CA ILE A 17 8.67 3.60 -4.47
C ILE A 17 8.58 2.92 -3.11
N PHE A 18 8.71 1.60 -3.07
CA PHE A 18 8.82 0.85 -1.82
C PHE A 18 9.97 1.42 -0.95
N PHE A 19 11.15 1.58 -1.55
CA PHE A 19 12.31 2.15 -0.86
C PHE A 19 12.09 3.62 -0.46
N LEU A 20 11.42 4.41 -1.30
CA LEU A 20 11.07 5.80 -1.00
C LEU A 20 10.19 5.89 0.25
N GLU A 21 9.12 5.11 0.34
CA GLU A 21 8.18 5.19 1.47
C GLU A 21 8.80 4.72 2.78
N ILE A 22 9.55 3.62 2.77
CA ILE A 22 10.24 3.13 3.96
C ILE A 22 11.25 4.16 4.45
N SER A 23 12.06 4.71 3.54
CA SER A 23 13.09 5.70 3.88
C SER A 23 12.47 7.01 4.37
N LEU A 24 11.39 7.46 3.74
CA LEU A 24 10.66 8.66 4.14
C LEU A 24 10.04 8.50 5.54
N GLY A 25 9.41 7.35 5.81
CA GLY A 25 8.87 7.02 7.12
C GLY A 25 9.97 6.95 8.20
N GLN A 26 11.09 6.32 7.88
CA GLN A 26 12.25 6.21 8.77
C GLN A 26 12.87 7.56 9.07
N PHE A 27 12.97 8.44 8.08
CA PHE A 27 13.52 9.78 8.22
C PHE A 27 12.65 10.66 9.09
N MET A 28 11.34 10.73 8.80
CA MET A 28 10.40 11.61 9.49
C MET A 28 9.94 11.08 10.86
N LYS A 29 10.21 9.80 11.16
CA LYS A 29 9.75 9.11 12.39
C LYS A 29 8.26 9.31 12.66
N ALA A 30 7.47 9.25 11.59
CA ALA A 30 6.05 9.56 11.63
C ALA A 30 5.23 8.62 10.72
N GLY A 31 3.97 8.38 11.10
CA GLY A 31 3.03 7.62 10.28
C GLY A 31 2.51 8.40 9.07
N SER A 32 1.66 7.76 8.25
CA SER A 32 1.27 8.25 6.91
C SER A 32 0.73 9.69 6.83
N ILE A 33 0.05 10.23 7.85
CA ILE A 33 -0.41 11.63 7.81
C ILE A 33 0.72 12.60 8.14
N ASN A 34 1.47 12.32 9.20
CA ASN A 34 2.49 13.23 9.72
C ASN A 34 3.80 13.18 8.93
N VAL A 35 4.03 12.13 8.14
CA VAL A 35 5.18 12.05 7.22
C VAL A 35 5.19 13.21 6.21
N TRP A 36 4.00 13.67 5.80
CA TRP A 36 3.84 14.82 4.89
C TRP A 36 4.16 16.17 5.54
N ASN A 37 4.60 16.21 6.79
CA ASN A 37 5.21 17.42 7.35
C ASN A 37 6.48 17.83 6.57
N VAL A 38 7.06 16.95 5.76
CA VAL A 38 8.11 17.30 4.79
C VAL A 38 7.64 18.30 3.72
N CYS A 39 6.34 18.29 3.37
CA CYS A 39 5.70 19.27 2.50
C CYS A 39 4.22 19.39 2.90
N PRO A 40 3.88 20.27 3.87
CA PRO A 40 2.54 20.40 4.44
C PRO A 40 1.42 20.62 3.42
N LEU A 41 1.74 21.17 2.25
CA LEU A 41 0.85 21.28 1.09
C LEU A 41 0.22 19.93 0.72
N PHE A 42 1.02 18.87 0.73
CA PHE A 42 0.61 17.53 0.31
C PHE A 42 0.09 16.66 1.46
N LYS A 43 -0.15 17.22 2.64
CA LYS A 43 -0.71 16.48 3.79
C LYS A 43 -2.09 15.86 3.50
N GLY A 44 -2.81 16.39 2.51
CA GLY A 44 -4.00 15.78 1.90
C GLY A 44 -3.80 14.35 1.39
N LEU A 45 -2.61 14.00 0.89
CA LEU A 45 -2.27 12.63 0.45
C LEU A 45 -2.26 11.65 1.63
N GLY A 46 -1.81 12.10 2.80
CA GLY A 46 -1.87 11.31 4.02
C GLY A 46 -3.32 10.99 4.43
N TYR A 47 -4.21 11.98 4.39
CA TYR A 47 -5.64 11.77 4.64
C TYR A 47 -6.28 10.82 3.61
N ALA A 48 -5.96 10.99 2.32
CA ALA A 48 -6.42 10.10 1.27
C ALA A 48 -6.01 8.64 1.52
N SER A 49 -4.74 8.40 1.87
CA SER A 49 -4.24 7.05 2.18
C SER A 49 -4.99 6.40 3.35
N MET A 50 -5.37 7.17 4.37
CA MET A 50 -6.12 6.65 5.52
C MET A 50 -7.57 6.27 5.16
N VAL A 51 -8.21 7.04 4.28
CA VAL A 51 -9.53 6.69 3.75
C VAL A 51 -9.47 5.41 2.92
N ILE A 52 -8.45 5.25 2.07
CA ILE A 52 -8.23 4.03 1.29
C ILE A 52 -8.02 2.84 2.22
N VAL A 53 -7.13 2.95 3.21
CA VAL A 53 -6.86 1.88 4.19
C VAL A 53 -8.13 1.51 4.97
N PHE A 54 -8.97 2.47 5.32
CA PHE A 54 -10.25 2.19 5.98
C PHE A 54 -11.18 1.31 5.12
N TYR A 55 -11.32 1.63 3.83
CA TYR A 55 -12.12 0.81 2.91
C TYR A 55 -11.49 -0.57 2.68
N CYS A 56 -10.18 -0.62 2.46
CA CYS A 56 -9.44 -1.89 2.33
C CYS A 56 -9.65 -2.77 3.56
N ASN A 57 -9.50 -2.24 4.77
CA ASN A 57 -9.69 -2.99 6.00
C ASN A 57 -11.10 -3.59 6.10
N THR A 58 -12.12 -2.82 5.74
CA THR A 58 -13.52 -3.29 5.75
C THR A 58 -13.70 -4.50 4.83
N TYR A 59 -13.13 -4.44 3.61
CA TYR A 59 -13.18 -5.54 2.65
C TYR A 59 -12.32 -6.74 3.09
N TYR A 60 -11.08 -6.52 3.54
CA TYR A 60 -10.16 -7.60 3.90
C TYR A 60 -10.64 -8.38 5.14
N ILE A 61 -11.26 -7.72 6.13
CA ILE A 61 -11.86 -8.41 7.28
C ILE A 61 -12.94 -9.40 6.83
N MET A 62 -13.73 -9.06 5.80
CA MET A 62 -14.73 -9.98 5.23
C MET A 62 -14.09 -11.24 4.66
N VAL A 63 -13.01 -11.08 3.89
CA VAL A 63 -12.28 -12.20 3.27
C VAL A 63 -11.67 -13.10 4.34
N LEU A 64 -11.05 -12.52 5.37
CA LEU A 64 -10.50 -13.29 6.49
C LEU A 64 -11.58 -14.04 7.27
N ALA A 65 -12.74 -13.40 7.52
CA ALA A 65 -13.87 -14.05 8.18
C ALA A 65 -14.40 -15.24 7.36
N TRP A 66 -14.47 -15.11 6.04
CA TRP A 66 -14.85 -16.21 5.16
C TRP A 66 -13.80 -17.33 5.15
N GLY A 67 -12.51 -17.00 5.09
CA GLY A 67 -11.43 -18.00 5.21
C GLY A 67 -11.52 -18.79 6.52
N PHE A 68 -11.75 -18.10 7.64
CA PHE A 68 -11.95 -18.73 8.95
C PHE A 68 -13.22 -19.60 8.98
N TYR A 69 -14.31 -19.15 8.37
CA TYR A 69 -15.53 -19.95 8.26
C TYR A 69 -15.30 -21.27 7.53
N TYR A 70 -14.61 -21.23 6.38
CA TYR A 70 -14.28 -22.44 5.62
C TYR A 70 -13.34 -23.35 6.42
N LEU A 71 -12.33 -22.80 7.09
CA LEU A 71 -11.42 -23.56 7.95
C LEU A 71 -12.18 -24.34 9.03
N VAL A 72 -13.13 -23.70 9.74
CA VAL A 72 -13.94 -24.36 10.76
C VAL A 72 -14.83 -25.46 10.15
N LYS A 73 -15.37 -25.23 8.96
CA LYS A 73 -16.19 -26.21 8.24
C LYS A 73 -15.40 -27.34 7.59
N SER A 74 -14.07 -27.24 7.52
CA SER A 74 -13.19 -28.31 7.06
C SER A 74 -12.91 -29.39 8.10
N PHE A 75 -13.27 -29.20 9.38
CA PHE A 75 -13.12 -30.21 10.43
C PHE A 75 -14.22 -31.29 10.36
N THR A 76 -14.40 -31.89 9.19
CA THR A 76 -15.33 -33.00 8.93
C THR A 76 -14.63 -34.03 8.07
N THR A 77 -15.04 -35.31 8.17
CA THR A 77 -14.45 -36.40 7.38
C THR A 77 -14.76 -36.26 5.89
N THR A 78 -15.97 -35.82 5.56
CA THR A 78 -16.39 -35.44 4.21
C THR A 78 -16.61 -33.93 4.17
N LEU A 79 -16.04 -33.26 3.16
CA LEU A 79 -16.15 -31.81 3.06
C LEU A 79 -17.57 -31.43 2.62
N PRO A 80 -18.22 -30.42 3.25
CA PRO A 80 -19.61 -30.03 2.94
C PRO A 80 -19.85 -29.51 1.52
N TRP A 81 -18.77 -29.20 0.79
CA TRP A 81 -18.80 -28.70 -0.58
C TRP A 81 -18.18 -29.69 -1.59
N ALA A 82 -17.89 -30.92 -1.15
CA ALA A 82 -17.41 -31.98 -2.05
C ALA A 82 -18.55 -32.67 -2.81
N THR A 83 -19.76 -32.73 -2.23
CA THR A 83 -20.88 -33.52 -2.76
C THR A 83 -22.16 -32.70 -2.98
N CYS A 84 -22.97 -33.13 -3.94
CA CYS A 84 -24.36 -32.73 -4.14
C CYS A 84 -25.28 -33.54 -3.20
N GLY A 85 -26.52 -33.07 -2.95
CA GLY A 85 -27.47 -33.76 -2.05
C GLY A 85 -27.69 -33.14 -0.65
N HIS A 86 -27.12 -31.97 -0.37
CA HIS A 86 -27.44 -31.20 0.82
C HIS A 86 -28.69 -30.32 0.64
N THR A 87 -29.28 -29.87 1.75
CA THR A 87 -30.52 -29.05 1.76
C THR A 87 -30.38 -27.69 1.06
N TRP A 88 -29.15 -27.22 0.86
CA TRP A 88 -28.84 -25.98 0.14
C TRP A 88 -28.56 -26.17 -1.36
N ASN A 89 -28.57 -27.42 -1.86
CA ASN A 89 -28.32 -27.72 -3.26
C ASN A 89 -29.62 -27.72 -4.07
N THR A 90 -29.52 -27.32 -5.34
CA THR A 90 -30.62 -27.41 -6.31
C THR A 90 -30.47 -28.68 -7.17
N PRO A 91 -31.52 -29.11 -7.91
CA PRO A 91 -31.44 -30.26 -8.81
C PRO A 91 -30.33 -30.16 -9.85
N ASP A 92 -29.96 -28.94 -10.25
CA ASP A 92 -28.92 -28.65 -11.25
C ASP A 92 -27.48 -28.71 -10.69
N CYS A 93 -27.26 -29.33 -9.52
CA CYS A 93 -25.94 -29.47 -8.90
C CYS A 93 -25.16 -30.61 -9.55
N VAL A 94 -23.90 -30.36 -9.92
CA VAL A 94 -23.03 -31.36 -10.57
C VAL A 94 -21.67 -31.44 -9.87
N GLU A 95 -21.22 -32.66 -9.59
CA GLU A 95 -19.90 -32.98 -9.02
C GLU A 95 -18.88 -33.16 -10.16
N ILE A 96 -18.45 -32.06 -10.78
CA ILE A 96 -17.52 -32.11 -11.92
C ILE A 96 -16.09 -32.30 -11.39
N PHE A 97 -15.62 -33.55 -11.34
CA PHE A 97 -14.24 -33.86 -10.93
C PHE A 97 -13.45 -34.73 -11.92
N HIS A 98 -14.07 -35.30 -12.96
CA HIS A 98 -13.37 -36.17 -13.92
C HIS A 98 -13.89 -36.00 -15.36
N HIS A 99 -12.97 -35.88 -16.31
CA HIS A 99 -13.26 -35.86 -17.76
C HIS A 99 -14.05 -37.10 -18.23
N GLU A 100 -13.92 -38.23 -17.54
CA GLU A 100 -14.66 -39.46 -17.82
C GLU A 100 -16.18 -39.30 -17.63
N GLY A 101 -16.63 -38.44 -16.71
CA GLY A 101 -18.05 -38.11 -16.55
C GLY A 101 -18.63 -37.31 -17.72
N CYS A 102 -17.76 -36.67 -18.52
CA CYS A 102 -18.15 -35.93 -19.71
C CYS A 102 -18.43 -36.87 -20.90
N ALA A 103 -17.76 -38.03 -20.95
CA ALA A 103 -18.02 -39.06 -21.96
C ALA A 103 -19.41 -39.68 -21.78
N SER A 104 -19.84 -39.94 -20.54
CA SER A 104 -21.19 -40.42 -20.22
C SER A 104 -22.27 -39.33 -20.29
N ALA A 105 -21.93 -38.05 -20.11
CA ALA A 105 -22.86 -36.93 -20.33
C ALA A 105 -23.20 -36.70 -21.81
N SER A 106 -22.26 -37.00 -22.72
CA SER A 106 -22.51 -36.95 -24.17
C SER A 106 -23.60 -37.95 -24.63
N LEU A 107 -23.83 -39.02 -23.86
CA LEU A 107 -24.92 -39.99 -24.05
C LEU A 107 -26.28 -39.49 -23.53
N ALA A 108 -26.31 -38.41 -22.74
CA ALA A 108 -27.51 -37.84 -22.13
C ALA A 108 -27.96 -36.52 -22.80
N ASN A 109 -27.71 -36.36 -24.10
CA ASN A 109 -28.13 -35.20 -24.91
C ASN A 109 -27.64 -33.81 -24.43
N LEU A 110 -26.62 -33.76 -23.57
CA LEU A 110 -26.00 -32.52 -23.10
C LEU A 110 -24.53 -32.47 -23.54
N THR A 111 -24.09 -31.34 -24.08
CA THR A 111 -22.67 -31.13 -24.41
C THR A 111 -21.88 -30.72 -23.17
N CYS A 112 -20.58 -31.01 -23.13
CA CYS A 112 -19.71 -30.61 -22.01
C CYS A 112 -19.70 -29.09 -21.75
N ASP A 113 -19.90 -28.27 -22.80
CA ASP A 113 -20.04 -26.82 -22.67
C ASP A 113 -21.34 -26.42 -21.95
N GLN A 114 -22.44 -27.16 -22.15
CA GLN A 114 -23.69 -26.95 -21.42
C GLN A 114 -23.61 -27.43 -19.97
N LEU A 115 -22.81 -28.46 -19.70
CA LEU A 115 -22.53 -28.94 -18.34
C LEU A 115 -21.62 -27.97 -17.55
N ALA A 116 -20.73 -27.24 -18.23
CA ALA A 116 -19.87 -26.23 -17.62
C ALA A 116 -20.65 -25.01 -17.09
N ASP A 117 -21.86 -24.77 -17.60
CA ASP A 117 -22.76 -23.70 -17.14
C ASP A 117 -23.56 -24.09 -15.87
N HIS A 118 -23.48 -25.36 -15.46
CA HIS A 118 -24.12 -25.85 -14.24
C HIS A 118 -23.29 -25.50 -12.99
N ARG A 119 -24.00 -25.25 -11.88
CA ARG A 119 -23.39 -24.69 -10.65
C ARG A 119 -22.71 -25.78 -9.83
N SER A 120 -21.45 -25.57 -9.47
CA SER A 120 -20.70 -26.48 -8.60
C SER A 120 -21.25 -26.49 -7.16
N PRO A 121 -21.10 -27.60 -6.41
CA PRO A 121 -21.50 -27.69 -5.01
C PRO A 121 -20.85 -26.63 -4.12
N VAL A 122 -19.65 -26.16 -4.49
CA VAL A 122 -18.95 -25.06 -3.82
C VAL A 122 -19.70 -23.74 -3.95
N ILE A 123 -20.18 -23.41 -5.16
CA ILE A 123 -20.94 -22.17 -5.40
C ILE A 123 -22.27 -22.22 -4.64
N LYS A 124 -22.96 -23.38 -4.65
CA LYS A 124 -24.23 -23.55 -3.92
C LYS A 124 -24.05 -23.48 -2.40
N PHE A 125 -23.00 -24.10 -1.86
CA PHE A 125 -22.64 -23.97 -0.44
C PHE A 125 -22.39 -22.50 -0.06
N TRP A 126 -21.66 -21.76 -0.89
CA TRP A 126 -21.43 -20.33 -0.69
C TRP A 126 -22.75 -19.54 -0.64
N GLU A 127 -23.65 -19.77 -1.60
CA GLU A 127 -24.94 -19.08 -1.68
C GLU A 127 -25.89 -19.43 -0.53
N GLY A 128 -25.93 -20.70 -0.13
CA GLY A 128 -26.79 -21.21 0.95
C GLY A 128 -26.35 -20.78 2.34
N THR A 129 -25.06 -20.50 2.55
CA THR A 129 -24.50 -20.12 3.86
C THR A 129 -24.43 -18.60 4.08
N ARG A 130 -25.07 -17.78 3.22
CA ARG A 130 -25.05 -16.31 3.33
C ARG A 130 -25.43 -15.79 4.72
N GLY A 131 -26.46 -16.34 5.34
CA GLY A 131 -26.92 -15.93 6.67
C GLY A 131 -25.96 -16.30 7.82
N ALA A 132 -25.27 -17.43 7.71
CA ALA A 132 -24.25 -17.84 8.68
C ALA A 132 -22.98 -16.98 8.54
N ARG A 133 -22.57 -16.69 7.29
CA ARG A 133 -21.42 -15.81 7.00
C ARG A 133 -21.67 -14.37 7.47
N SER A 134 -22.88 -13.84 7.29
CA SER A 134 -23.22 -12.48 7.78
C SER A 134 -23.29 -12.39 9.31
N ARG A 135 -23.58 -13.48 10.01
CA ARG A 135 -23.51 -13.55 11.48
C ARG A 135 -22.07 -13.55 11.97
N LEU A 136 -21.21 -14.39 11.39
CA LEU A 136 -19.79 -14.46 11.75
C LEU A 136 -19.07 -13.12 11.55
N VAL A 137 -19.35 -12.43 10.44
CA VAL A 137 -18.79 -11.08 10.19
C VAL A 137 -19.14 -10.11 11.31
N ARG A 138 -20.38 -10.13 11.82
CA ARG A 138 -20.79 -9.25 12.93
C ARG A 138 -20.09 -9.57 14.24
N GLU A 139 -19.63 -10.80 14.43
CA GLU A 139 -18.89 -11.24 15.62
C GLU A 139 -17.38 -10.95 15.51
N VAL A 140 -16.84 -10.96 14.29
CA VAL A 140 -15.40 -10.72 14.01
C VAL A 140 -15.05 -9.24 13.85
N VAL A 141 -15.95 -8.43 13.29
CA VAL A 141 -15.70 -6.98 13.02
C VAL A 141 -15.49 -6.13 14.30
N PRO A 142 -16.17 -6.37 15.43
CA PRO A 142 -15.90 -5.62 16.66
C PRO A 142 -14.81 -6.31 17.49
N GLN A 143 -13.55 -6.20 17.07
CA GLN A 143 -12.43 -6.58 17.94
C GLN A 143 -11.50 -5.37 18.16
N PRO A 144 -11.14 -5.05 19.43
CA PRO A 144 -10.24 -3.94 19.75
C PRO A 144 -8.82 -4.20 19.21
N PRO A 145 -7.99 -3.16 19.04
CA PRO A 145 -6.64 -3.32 18.52
C PRO A 145 -5.80 -4.14 19.52
N LEU A 146 -5.38 -5.33 19.10
CA LEU A 146 -4.51 -6.21 19.87
C LEU A 146 -3.06 -5.70 19.82
N SER A 147 -2.83 -4.49 20.35
CA SER A 147 -1.57 -3.74 20.21
C SER A 147 -0.39 -4.36 20.95
N SER A 148 -0.63 -5.15 22.01
CA SER A 148 0.43 -5.75 22.84
C SER A 148 0.93 -7.12 22.35
N LEU A 149 0.15 -7.82 21.51
CA LEU A 149 0.51 -9.14 20.95
C LEU A 149 0.87 -9.10 19.46
N ALA A 150 0.67 -7.95 18.81
CA ALA A 150 0.84 -7.79 17.36
C ALA A 150 2.21 -8.31 16.84
N PRO A 151 3.38 -7.98 17.43
CA PRO A 151 4.65 -8.44 16.90
C PRO A 151 4.80 -9.97 16.95
N LYS A 152 4.31 -10.61 18.03
CA LYS A 152 4.39 -12.07 18.21
C LYS A 152 3.44 -12.82 17.27
N ILE A 153 2.24 -12.27 17.06
CA ILE A 153 1.25 -12.84 16.14
C ILE A 153 1.72 -12.71 14.70
N VAL A 154 2.36 -11.58 14.35
CA VAL A 154 2.90 -11.33 13.00
C VAL A 154 3.92 -12.40 12.60
N TYR A 155 4.76 -12.90 13.52
CA TYR A 155 5.66 -14.01 13.18
C TYR A 155 4.88 -15.25 12.73
N PHE A 156 3.84 -15.65 13.44
CA PHE A 156 3.02 -16.79 13.05
C PHE A 156 2.26 -16.52 11.74
N THR A 157 1.56 -15.39 11.64
CA THR A 157 0.73 -15.08 10.47
C THR A 157 1.54 -14.80 9.21
N ALA A 158 2.79 -14.36 9.32
CA ALA A 158 3.69 -14.19 8.18
C ALA A 158 4.37 -15.50 7.77
N THR A 159 4.76 -16.36 8.72
CA THR A 159 5.52 -17.59 8.43
C THR A 159 4.64 -18.79 8.09
N PHE A 160 3.49 -18.94 8.76
CA PHE A 160 2.59 -20.08 8.58
C PHE A 160 2.11 -20.29 7.13
N PRO A 161 1.73 -19.24 6.36
CA PRO A 161 1.38 -19.41 4.95
C PRO A 161 2.50 -20.05 4.12
N TYR A 162 3.78 -19.76 4.40
CA TYR A 162 4.90 -20.40 3.69
C TYR A 162 5.00 -21.88 3.99
N VAL A 163 4.76 -22.29 5.23
CA VAL A 163 4.72 -23.73 5.60
C VAL A 163 3.60 -24.43 4.83
N VAL A 164 2.40 -23.85 4.81
CA VAL A 164 1.25 -24.38 4.05
C VAL A 164 1.58 -24.44 2.56
N LEU A 165 2.17 -23.39 1.98
CA LEU A 165 2.56 -23.36 0.57
C LEU A 165 3.59 -24.43 0.22
N VAL A 166 4.59 -24.67 1.07
CA VAL A 166 5.57 -25.74 0.85
C VAL A 166 4.91 -27.11 0.91
N VAL A 167 4.04 -27.35 1.89
CA VAL A 167 3.28 -28.61 1.99
C VAL A 167 2.39 -28.80 0.75
N LEU A 168 1.66 -27.77 0.32
CA LEU A 168 0.83 -27.81 -0.88
C LEU A 168 1.65 -27.97 -2.16
N LEU A 169 2.85 -27.40 -2.24
CA LEU A 169 3.74 -27.57 -3.37
C LEU A 169 4.25 -29.02 -3.47
N VAL A 170 4.65 -29.61 -2.34
CA VAL A 170 5.10 -31.01 -2.30
C VAL A 170 3.93 -31.94 -2.62
N LEU A 171 2.78 -31.76 -1.97
CA LEU A 171 1.59 -32.55 -2.25
C LEU A 171 1.16 -32.40 -3.71
N GLY A 172 1.05 -31.16 -4.19
CA GLY A 172 0.68 -30.77 -5.56
C GLY A 172 1.60 -31.36 -6.62
N GLY A 173 2.92 -31.32 -6.41
CA GLY A 173 3.91 -31.86 -7.32
C GLY A 173 3.91 -33.39 -7.40
N LEU A 174 3.39 -34.07 -6.38
CA LEU A 174 3.24 -35.53 -6.37
C LEU A 174 1.95 -36.01 -7.07
N LEU A 175 1.02 -35.11 -7.43
CA LEU A 175 -0.18 -35.50 -8.17
C LEU A 175 0.13 -35.83 -9.65
N PRO A 176 -0.55 -36.84 -10.22
CA PRO A 176 -0.44 -37.13 -11.65
C PRO A 176 -0.92 -35.93 -12.48
N GLY A 177 -0.13 -35.53 -13.48
CA GLY A 177 -0.42 -34.38 -14.34
C GLY A 177 0.06 -33.01 -13.82
N ALA A 178 0.73 -32.95 -12.66
CA ALA A 178 1.27 -31.69 -12.12
C ALA A 178 2.29 -31.02 -13.06
N LEU A 179 3.14 -31.81 -13.72
CA LEU A 179 4.13 -31.30 -14.68
C LEU A 179 3.46 -30.63 -15.89
N ASP A 180 2.35 -31.17 -16.39
CA ASP A 180 1.62 -30.59 -17.53
C ASP A 180 1.03 -29.22 -17.18
N SER A 181 0.54 -29.06 -15.96
CA SER A 181 0.05 -27.77 -15.44
C SER A 181 1.18 -26.73 -15.34
N ILE A 182 2.37 -27.12 -14.85
CA ILE A 182 3.53 -26.25 -14.76
C ILE A 182 4.01 -25.82 -16.16
N ILE A 183 4.10 -26.78 -17.10
CA ILE A 183 4.48 -26.49 -18.49
C ILE A 183 3.45 -25.56 -19.14
N TYR A 184 2.16 -25.79 -18.93
CA TYR A 184 1.10 -24.92 -19.44
C TYR A 184 1.21 -23.50 -18.87
N SER A 185 1.48 -23.36 -17.57
CA SER A 185 1.67 -22.06 -16.91
C SER A 185 2.89 -21.29 -17.42
N LEU A 186 3.98 -22.00 -17.72
CA LEU A 186 5.23 -21.39 -18.20
C LEU A 186 5.31 -21.21 -19.72
N LYS A 187 4.39 -21.80 -20.50
CA LYS A 187 4.40 -21.73 -21.96
C LYS A 187 4.34 -20.26 -22.43
N PRO A 188 5.35 -19.76 -23.16
CA PRO A 188 5.38 -18.37 -23.55
C PRO A 188 4.46 -18.12 -24.75
N ASP A 189 3.38 -17.36 -24.53
CA ASP A 189 2.56 -16.76 -25.58
C ASP A 189 2.97 -15.28 -25.80
N TRP A 190 3.73 -15.03 -26.87
CA TRP A 190 4.28 -13.71 -27.19
C TRP A 190 3.24 -12.74 -27.72
N SER A 191 2.10 -13.22 -28.22
CA SER A 191 1.01 -12.37 -28.73
C SER A 191 0.46 -11.45 -27.63
N LYS A 192 0.48 -11.93 -26.38
CA LYS A 192 -0.03 -11.24 -25.19
C LYS A 192 0.83 -10.07 -24.73
N LEU A 193 2.09 -9.93 -25.18
CA LEU A 193 2.89 -8.74 -24.83
C LEU A 193 2.43 -7.47 -25.55
N GLY A 194 1.81 -7.63 -26.72
CA GLY A 194 1.32 -6.51 -27.51
C GLY A 194 0.03 -5.90 -26.97
N SER A 195 -0.67 -6.58 -26.05
CA SER A 195 -1.91 -6.07 -25.48
C SER A 195 -1.63 -5.14 -24.28
N PRO A 196 -2.16 -3.91 -24.26
CA PRO A 196 -2.01 -2.99 -23.13
C PRO A 196 -2.53 -3.55 -21.80
N GLN A 197 -3.60 -4.36 -21.85
CA GLN A 197 -4.23 -4.95 -20.67
C GLN A 197 -3.25 -5.76 -19.81
N VAL A 198 -2.34 -6.52 -20.43
CA VAL A 198 -1.34 -7.31 -19.71
C VAL A 198 -0.40 -6.42 -18.89
N TRP A 199 -0.04 -5.25 -19.42
CA TRP A 199 0.80 -4.28 -18.71
C TRP A 199 0.06 -3.60 -17.57
N ILE A 200 -1.24 -3.32 -17.74
CA ILE A 200 -2.11 -2.75 -16.70
C ILE A 200 -2.27 -3.74 -15.55
N ASP A 201 -2.62 -4.99 -15.85
CA ASP A 201 -2.86 -6.03 -14.85
C ASP A 201 -1.60 -6.27 -14.01
N VAL A 202 -0.46 -6.44 -14.68
CA VAL A 202 0.83 -6.65 -14.03
C VAL A 202 1.26 -5.44 -13.21
N GLY A 203 1.15 -4.23 -13.76
CA GLY A 203 1.52 -3.02 -13.04
C GLY A 203 0.69 -2.85 -11.79
N THR A 204 -0.63 -2.93 -11.93
CA THR A 204 -1.59 -2.85 -10.83
C THR A 204 -1.33 -3.91 -9.76
N GLN A 205 -1.04 -5.15 -10.17
CA GLN A 205 -0.67 -6.24 -9.27
C GLN A 205 0.58 -5.92 -8.44
N ILE A 206 1.63 -5.35 -9.05
CA ILE A 206 2.86 -4.99 -8.34
C ILE A 206 2.62 -3.89 -7.30
N PHE A 207 1.91 -2.83 -7.68
CA PHE A 207 1.60 -1.72 -6.78
C PHE A 207 0.79 -2.18 -5.57
N PHE A 208 -0.25 -3.02 -5.79
CA PHE A 208 -1.03 -3.59 -4.69
C PHE A 208 -0.24 -4.60 -3.88
N SER A 209 0.59 -5.44 -4.52
CA SER A 209 1.40 -6.45 -3.83
C SER A 209 2.45 -5.82 -2.89
N TYR A 210 3.01 -4.67 -3.25
CA TYR A 210 3.97 -3.96 -2.41
C TYR A 210 3.29 -3.01 -1.42
N ALA A 211 1.96 -2.87 -1.47
CA ALA A 211 1.18 -1.95 -0.65
C ALA A 211 1.65 -0.48 -0.76
N VAL A 212 2.16 -0.11 -1.95
CA VAL A 212 2.65 1.25 -2.25
C VAL A 212 1.49 2.24 -2.26
N GLY A 213 1.68 3.42 -1.66
CA GLY A 213 0.72 4.51 -1.60
C GLY A 213 -0.32 4.38 -0.47
N LEU A 214 -0.32 3.27 0.27
CA LEU A 214 -1.26 3.02 1.36
C LEU A 214 -0.80 3.61 2.70
N GLY A 215 0.47 4.00 2.83
CA GLY A 215 1.02 4.54 4.08
C GLY A 215 1.37 3.51 5.14
N ALA A 216 1.22 2.21 4.83
CA ALA A 216 1.68 1.13 5.70
C ALA A 216 3.20 1.08 5.76
N LEU A 217 3.89 1.25 4.63
CA LEU A 217 5.35 1.25 4.55
C LEU A 217 5.95 2.45 5.30
N THR A 218 5.37 3.65 5.16
CA THR A 218 5.82 4.83 5.92
C THR A 218 5.64 4.62 7.43
N ALA A 219 4.52 4.03 7.86
CA ALA A 219 4.31 3.67 9.25
C ALA A 219 5.32 2.63 9.75
N LEU A 220 5.60 1.56 8.99
CA LEU A 220 6.60 0.56 9.34
C LEU A 220 8.01 1.16 9.42
N GLY A 221 8.39 1.97 8.42
CA GLY A 221 9.67 2.69 8.40
C GLY A 221 9.84 3.60 9.62
N SER A 222 8.77 4.22 10.12
CA SER A 222 8.83 5.11 11.29
C SER A 222 9.32 4.41 12.57
N TYR A 223 9.07 3.10 12.70
CA TYR A 223 9.54 2.30 13.83
C TYR A 223 10.98 1.82 13.70
N ASN A 224 11.60 1.94 12.52
CA ASN A 224 13.02 1.61 12.36
C ASN A 224 13.88 2.55 13.20
N ARG A 225 15.08 2.11 13.59
CA ARG A 225 16.12 3.02 14.11
C ARG A 225 16.54 3.99 12.99
N PHE A 226 16.95 5.21 13.34
CA PHE A 226 17.32 6.23 12.35
C PHE A 226 18.49 5.77 11.46
N ASN A 227 19.53 5.17 12.05
CA ASN A 227 20.70 4.66 11.34
C ASN A 227 20.54 3.22 10.81
N ASN A 228 19.32 2.70 10.73
CA ASN A 228 19.10 1.35 10.22
C ASN A 228 19.24 1.35 8.69
N ASN A 229 19.96 0.36 8.13
CA ASN A 229 20.11 0.28 6.68
C ASN A 229 18.83 -0.28 6.03
N CYS A 230 17.95 0.61 5.56
CA CYS A 230 16.74 0.28 4.82
C CYS A 230 16.99 -0.16 3.36
N TYR A 231 18.22 -0.03 2.85
CA TYR A 231 18.57 -0.33 1.46
C TYR A 231 18.87 -1.81 1.22
N HIS A 232 19.12 -2.61 2.27
CA HIS A 232 19.52 -4.02 2.15
C HIS A 232 18.39 -5.00 1.75
N GLY A 233 17.19 -4.50 1.43
CA GLY A 233 16.09 -5.28 0.87
C GLY A 233 16.20 -5.41 -0.67
N THR A 234 16.71 -6.55 -1.14
CA THR A 234 16.65 -7.08 -2.52
C THR A 234 16.99 -6.15 -3.70
N SER A 235 18.24 -6.26 -4.19
CA SER A 235 18.59 -6.64 -5.59
C SER A 235 19.87 -5.97 -6.10
N PHE A 236 21.04 -6.51 -5.70
CA PHE A 236 22.34 -6.16 -6.28
C PHE A 236 22.43 -6.55 -7.78
N PHE A 237 21.59 -7.51 -8.23
CA PHE A 237 21.60 -8.04 -9.60
C PHE A 237 20.73 -7.25 -10.59
N ALA A 238 19.69 -6.56 -10.12
CA ALA A 238 18.83 -5.74 -10.97
C ALA A 238 19.52 -4.46 -11.47
N GLY A 239 20.48 -3.93 -10.71
CA GLY A 239 21.26 -2.76 -11.11
C GLY A 239 22.11 -3.01 -12.36
N PHE A 240 22.71 -4.19 -12.48
CA PHE A 240 23.69 -4.50 -13.54
C PHE A 240 23.06 -4.51 -14.95
N VAL A 241 21.80 -4.93 -15.07
CA VAL A 241 21.05 -4.98 -16.35
C VAL A 241 20.58 -3.60 -16.80
N VAL A 242 20.29 -2.72 -15.84
CA VAL A 242 19.82 -1.35 -16.10
C VAL A 242 20.99 -0.42 -16.42
N PHE A 243 22.17 -0.62 -15.80
CA PHE A 243 23.38 0.13 -16.11
C PHE A 243 23.87 -0.03 -17.56
N SER A 244 23.62 -1.18 -18.20
CA SER A 244 23.91 -1.39 -19.62
C SER A 244 23.00 -0.57 -20.57
N ILE A 245 21.80 -0.17 -20.13
CA ILE A 245 20.84 0.60 -20.96
C ILE A 245 20.98 2.10 -20.67
N LEU A 246 21.24 2.48 -19.41
CA LEU A 246 21.49 3.86 -19.00
C LEU A 246 22.82 4.42 -19.53
N GLY A 247 23.86 3.59 -19.65
CA GLY A 247 25.14 4.01 -20.23
C GLY A 247 25.04 4.47 -21.68
N PHE A 248 24.01 4.02 -22.41
CA PHE A 248 23.73 4.45 -23.78
C PHE A 248 22.85 5.73 -23.83
N MET A 249 21.92 5.90 -22.89
CA MET A 249 21.00 7.06 -22.87
C MET A 249 21.59 8.32 -22.22
N ALA A 250 22.58 8.18 -21.33
CA ALA A 250 23.25 9.31 -20.67
C ALA A 250 24.15 10.14 -21.61
N ALA A 251 24.42 9.67 -22.82
CA ALA A 251 25.30 10.33 -23.78
C ALA A 251 24.66 11.49 -24.55
N GLU A 252 23.33 11.67 -24.52
CA GLU A 252 22.64 12.54 -25.50
C GLU A 252 21.69 13.63 -24.99
N GLN A 253 21.40 13.77 -23.68
CA GLN A 253 20.29 14.65 -23.26
C GLN A 253 20.70 15.92 -22.52
N GLY A 254 20.95 16.98 -23.30
CA GLY A 254 20.94 18.37 -22.85
C GLY A 254 19.52 18.83 -22.46
N MET A 255 19.37 19.26 -21.21
CA MET A 255 18.11 19.35 -20.46
C MET A 255 17.17 20.54 -20.75
N HIS A 256 15.86 20.34 -20.45
CA HIS A 256 14.93 21.37 -19.92
C HIS A 256 13.87 20.75 -18.95
N ILE A 257 13.26 21.59 -18.09
CA ILE A 257 12.22 21.33 -17.04
C ILE A 257 12.56 20.37 -15.87
N SER A 258 13.54 19.49 -16.00
CA SER A 258 13.95 18.51 -14.97
C SER A 258 14.46 19.11 -13.65
N LYS A 259 15.00 20.34 -13.65
CA LYS A 259 15.78 20.88 -12.52
C LYS A 259 15.04 20.97 -11.18
N VAL A 260 13.70 21.11 -11.18
CA VAL A 260 12.94 21.25 -9.92
C VAL A 260 12.66 19.88 -9.29
N ALA A 261 12.17 18.91 -10.06
CA ALA A 261 12.00 17.53 -9.59
C ALA A 261 13.35 16.89 -9.21
N GLU A 262 14.41 17.28 -9.92
CA GLU A 262 15.78 16.87 -9.64
C GLU A 262 16.27 17.42 -8.30
N SER A 263 16.04 18.71 -8.02
CA SER A 263 16.44 19.31 -6.74
C SER A 263 15.73 18.71 -5.52
N GLY A 264 14.47 18.27 -5.67
CA GLY A 264 13.77 17.53 -4.62
C GLY A 264 14.34 16.14 -4.38
N ALA A 265 14.61 15.40 -5.47
CA ALA A 265 15.16 14.04 -5.38
C ALA A 265 16.61 14.04 -4.86
N ASP A 266 17.43 15.04 -5.22
CA ASP A 266 18.78 15.20 -4.69
C ASP A 266 18.78 15.44 -3.18
N ARG A 267 17.90 16.32 -2.68
CA ARG A 267 17.74 16.54 -1.24
C ARG A 267 17.34 15.27 -0.50
N PHE A 268 16.43 14.48 -1.08
CA PHE A 268 16.03 13.22 -0.46
C PHE A 268 17.15 12.17 -0.46
N MET A 269 17.98 12.12 -1.51
CA MET A 269 19.16 11.26 -1.55
C MET A 269 20.21 11.67 -0.50
N ASP A 270 20.35 12.97 -0.23
CA ASP A 270 21.19 13.51 0.85
C ASP A 270 20.65 13.09 2.22
N ASP A 271 19.33 13.25 2.44
CA ASP A 271 18.67 12.84 3.68
C ASP A 271 18.83 11.32 3.92
N ILE A 272 18.74 10.50 2.88
CA ILE A 272 19.03 9.06 2.96
C ILE A 272 20.50 8.80 3.28
N ALA A 273 21.43 9.51 2.65
CA ALA A 273 22.85 9.35 2.95
C ALA A 273 23.19 9.66 4.41
N CYS A 274 22.52 10.65 5.01
CA CYS A 274 22.63 10.94 6.44
C CYS A 274 22.07 9.81 7.32
N MET A 275 21.06 9.07 6.86
CA MET A 275 20.51 7.92 7.60
C MET A 275 21.38 6.68 7.49
N ILE A 276 21.79 6.29 6.27
CA ILE A 276 22.45 4.99 6.03
C ILE A 276 23.98 5.07 5.98
N GLY A 277 24.55 6.28 5.93
CA GLY A 277 25.99 6.53 5.89
C GLY A 277 26.63 6.50 4.49
N TYR A 278 25.85 6.26 3.43
CA TYR A 278 26.30 6.32 2.03
C TYR A 278 25.17 6.76 1.10
N ARG A 279 25.51 7.32 -0.07
CA ARG A 279 24.51 7.72 -1.07
C ARG A 279 23.97 6.50 -1.82
N PRO A 280 22.63 6.33 -1.94
CA PRO A 280 22.05 5.28 -2.78
C PRO A 280 22.45 5.43 -4.26
N CYS A 281 22.27 4.36 -5.03
CA CYS A 281 22.53 4.37 -6.47
C CYS A 281 21.74 5.48 -7.19
N PRO A 282 22.37 6.28 -8.09
CA PRO A 282 21.70 7.35 -8.84
C PRO A 282 20.51 6.88 -9.68
N TRP A 283 20.40 5.59 -10.03
CA TRP A 283 19.22 5.04 -10.71
C TRP A 283 17.93 5.34 -9.94
N MET A 284 17.97 5.28 -8.61
CA MET A 284 16.79 5.51 -7.77
C MET A 284 16.22 6.92 -7.94
N LYS A 285 17.11 7.91 -8.12
CA LYS A 285 16.76 9.29 -8.43
C LYS A 285 15.96 9.39 -9.73
N TRP A 286 16.44 8.76 -10.80
CA TRP A 286 15.76 8.76 -12.10
C TRP A 286 14.40 8.07 -12.05
N CYS A 287 14.31 6.95 -11.31
CA CYS A 287 13.05 6.27 -11.07
C CYS A 287 12.03 7.19 -10.40
N TRP A 288 12.40 7.89 -9.32
CA TRP A 288 11.48 8.77 -8.59
C TRP A 288 11.08 10.02 -9.36
N SER A 289 12.02 10.65 -10.07
CA SER A 289 11.77 11.92 -10.74
C SER A 289 11.05 11.79 -12.08
N PHE A 290 11.24 10.68 -12.81
CA PHE A 290 10.74 10.54 -14.18
C PHE A 290 9.93 9.26 -14.41
N PHE A 291 10.54 8.09 -14.19
CA PHE A 291 9.92 6.84 -14.63
C PHE A 291 8.69 6.44 -13.81
N THR A 292 8.74 6.58 -12.49
CA THR A 292 7.63 6.25 -11.60
C THR A 292 6.40 7.12 -11.91
N PRO A 293 6.50 8.47 -11.96
CA PRO A 293 5.38 9.30 -12.37
C PRO A 293 4.82 8.91 -13.74
N LEU A 294 5.69 8.61 -14.71
CA LEU A 294 5.29 8.17 -16.05
C LEU A 294 4.51 6.84 -16.02
N VAL A 295 5.00 5.84 -15.28
CA VAL A 295 4.35 4.53 -15.13
C VAL A 295 3.00 4.67 -14.43
N CYS A 296 2.93 5.42 -13.33
CA CYS A 296 1.68 5.67 -12.61
C CYS A 296 0.65 6.39 -13.50
N MET A 297 1.08 7.43 -14.22
CA MET A 297 0.22 8.15 -15.17
C MET A 297 -0.24 7.26 -16.32
N GLY A 298 0.66 6.44 -16.88
CA GLY A 298 0.34 5.50 -17.94
C GLY A 298 -0.70 4.47 -17.49
N ILE A 299 -0.48 3.83 -16.33
CA ILE A 299 -1.43 2.87 -15.74
C ILE A 299 -2.78 3.55 -15.50
N PHE A 300 -2.81 4.76 -14.94
CA PHE A 300 -4.07 5.48 -14.71
C PHE A 300 -4.81 5.78 -16.01
N ILE A 301 -4.13 6.35 -17.01
CA ILE A 301 -4.74 6.70 -18.31
C ILE A 301 -5.26 5.43 -18.99
N PHE A 302 -4.47 4.36 -19.03
CA PHE A 302 -4.90 3.11 -19.65
C PHE A 302 -6.07 2.45 -18.91
N ASN A 303 -6.12 2.50 -17.57
CA ASN A 303 -7.29 2.04 -16.81
C ASN A 303 -8.56 2.83 -17.12
N VAL A 304 -8.45 4.15 -17.36
CA VAL A 304 -9.60 4.98 -17.73
C VAL A 304 -10.04 4.72 -19.17
N VAL A 305 -9.10 4.55 -20.10
CA VAL A 305 -9.39 4.31 -21.53
C VAL A 305 -9.98 2.92 -21.77
N TYR A 306 -9.44 1.90 -21.11
CA TYR A 306 -9.88 0.51 -21.22
C TYR A 306 -10.79 0.09 -20.05
N TYR A 307 -11.60 1.03 -19.54
CA TYR A 307 -12.56 0.74 -18.49
C TYR A 307 -13.61 -0.27 -18.98
N GLU A 308 -13.64 -1.45 -18.38
CA GLU A 308 -14.70 -2.43 -18.58
C GLU A 308 -15.65 -2.45 -17.38
N PRO A 309 -16.98 -2.47 -17.60
CA PRO A 309 -17.95 -2.51 -16.51
C PRO A 309 -17.82 -3.82 -15.73
N LEU A 310 -18.01 -3.76 -14.41
CA LEU A 310 -17.94 -4.93 -13.55
C LEU A 310 -19.08 -5.92 -13.84
N VAL A 311 -18.73 -7.14 -14.22
CA VAL A 311 -19.68 -8.25 -14.41
C VAL A 311 -19.46 -9.30 -13.32
N TYR A 312 -20.52 -9.66 -12.59
CA TYR A 312 -20.47 -10.72 -11.59
C TYR A 312 -20.98 -12.05 -12.18
N ASN A 313 -20.15 -13.09 -12.12
CA ASN A 313 -20.47 -14.44 -12.60
C ASN A 313 -20.87 -14.50 -14.09
N ASN A 314 -20.19 -13.72 -14.96
CA ASN A 314 -20.31 -13.68 -16.43
C ASN A 314 -21.71 -13.45 -17.02
N THR A 315 -22.72 -13.23 -16.19
CA THR A 315 -24.15 -13.12 -16.57
C THR A 315 -24.86 -11.97 -15.86
N ASN A 316 -24.39 -11.56 -14.67
CA ASN A 316 -25.03 -10.48 -13.90
C ASN A 316 -24.21 -9.20 -14.05
N VAL A 317 -24.65 -8.33 -14.95
CA VAL A 317 -24.13 -6.95 -15.05
C VAL A 317 -24.54 -6.18 -13.80
N TYR A 318 -23.59 -5.50 -13.18
CA TYR A 318 -23.86 -4.73 -11.97
C TYR A 318 -24.81 -3.55 -12.29
N PRO A 319 -25.78 -3.23 -11.41
CA PRO A 319 -26.69 -2.12 -11.67
C PRO A 319 -25.95 -0.77 -11.58
N TRP A 320 -26.44 0.23 -12.31
CA TRP A 320 -25.82 1.56 -12.42
C TRP A 320 -25.59 2.25 -11.06
N TRP A 321 -26.48 2.06 -10.09
CA TRP A 321 -26.32 2.64 -8.74
C TRP A 321 -25.15 2.02 -8.00
N GLY A 322 -24.88 0.74 -8.27
CA GLY A 322 -23.76 0.02 -7.70
C GLY A 322 -22.43 0.51 -8.24
N GLU A 323 -22.38 0.78 -9.54
CA GLU A 323 -21.23 1.43 -10.19
C GLU A 323 -21.03 2.85 -9.65
N ALA A 324 -22.11 3.63 -9.50
CA ALA A 324 -22.06 4.97 -8.91
C ALA A 324 -21.51 4.97 -7.47
N MET A 325 -21.86 3.98 -6.64
CA MET A 325 -21.26 3.82 -5.32
C MET A 325 -19.75 3.52 -5.39
N GLY A 326 -19.32 2.70 -6.36
CA GLY A 326 -17.90 2.43 -6.61
C GLY A 326 -17.13 3.73 -6.91
N TRP A 327 -17.64 4.53 -7.84
CA TRP A 327 -17.09 5.85 -8.15
C TRP A 327 -17.11 6.80 -6.95
N ALA A 328 -18.15 6.76 -6.12
CA ALA A 328 -18.20 7.57 -4.90
C ALA A 328 -17.09 7.21 -3.90
N PHE A 329 -16.74 5.93 -3.75
CA PHE A 329 -15.62 5.51 -2.91
C PHE A 329 -14.26 5.92 -3.48
N VAL A 330 -14.09 5.88 -4.81
CA VAL A 330 -12.87 6.38 -5.46
C VAL A 330 -12.75 7.88 -5.22
N LEU A 331 -13.82 8.63 -5.51
CA LEU A 331 -13.84 10.09 -5.37
C LEU A 331 -13.65 10.55 -3.93
N SER A 332 -14.17 9.82 -2.93
CA SER A 332 -14.02 10.23 -1.51
C SER A 332 -12.55 10.33 -1.09
N SER A 333 -11.70 9.42 -1.56
CA SER A 333 -10.25 9.48 -1.32
C SER A 333 -9.55 10.57 -2.14
N MET A 334 -9.95 10.75 -3.41
CA MET A 334 -9.38 11.77 -4.29
C MET A 334 -9.70 13.19 -3.83
N LEU A 335 -10.88 13.42 -3.23
CA LEU A 335 -11.29 14.73 -2.72
C LEU A 335 -10.50 15.16 -1.47
N CYS A 336 -9.86 14.25 -0.73
CA CYS A 336 -9.08 14.62 0.46
C CYS A 336 -7.94 15.61 0.14
N MET A 337 -7.32 15.49 -1.03
CA MET A 337 -6.23 16.37 -1.47
C MET A 337 -6.69 17.81 -1.77
N PRO A 338 -7.67 18.06 -2.65
CA PRO A 338 -8.17 19.41 -2.90
C PRO A 338 -8.89 20.01 -1.69
N LEU A 339 -9.59 19.22 -0.87
CA LEU A 339 -10.24 19.73 0.34
C LEU A 339 -9.23 20.20 1.39
N HIS A 340 -8.12 19.48 1.57
CA HIS A 340 -7.03 19.91 2.43
C HIS A 340 -6.39 21.20 1.92
N LEU A 341 -6.09 21.27 0.62
CA LEU A 341 -5.54 22.47 -0.01
C LEU A 341 -6.46 23.67 0.17
N LEU A 342 -7.75 23.52 -0.13
CA LEU A 342 -8.75 24.58 0.05
C LEU A 342 -8.85 25.00 1.52
N GLY A 343 -8.87 24.05 2.45
CA GLY A 343 -8.88 24.34 3.88
C GLY A 343 -7.65 25.12 4.37
N CYS A 344 -6.46 24.81 3.83
CA CYS A 344 -5.24 25.56 4.10
C CYS A 344 -5.32 26.99 3.54
N LEU A 345 -5.76 27.15 2.29
CA LEU A 345 -5.89 28.46 1.65
C LEU A 345 -6.92 29.35 2.37
N LEU A 346 -8.05 28.78 2.81
CA LEU A 346 -9.09 29.52 3.55
C LEU A 346 -8.66 29.93 4.96
N ARG A 347 -7.72 29.22 5.58
CA ARG A 347 -7.21 29.51 6.94
C ARG A 347 -5.93 30.34 6.95
N ALA A 348 -5.30 30.53 5.80
CA ALA A 348 -4.05 31.27 5.71
C ALA A 348 -4.28 32.75 6.00
N LYS A 349 -3.57 33.27 7.00
CA LYS A 349 -3.51 34.72 7.27
C LYS A 349 -2.34 35.28 6.46
N GLY A 350 -2.59 35.78 5.25
CA GLY A 350 -1.56 36.35 4.37
C GLY A 350 -1.94 36.32 2.89
N THR A 351 -0.99 36.67 2.03
CA THR A 351 -1.16 36.56 0.57
C THR A 351 -1.05 35.10 0.11
N MET A 352 -1.66 34.76 -1.03
CA MET A 352 -1.61 33.39 -1.59
C MET A 352 -0.17 32.91 -1.83
N ALA A 353 0.74 33.81 -2.18
CA ALA A 353 2.14 33.49 -2.40
C ALA A 353 2.89 33.14 -1.11
N GLU A 354 2.67 33.89 -0.02
CA GLU A 354 3.24 33.60 1.29
C GLU A 354 2.71 32.27 1.85
N CYS A 355 1.42 32.01 1.67
CA CYS A 355 0.81 30.73 2.04
C CYS A 355 1.45 29.56 1.30
N TRP A 356 1.63 29.70 -0.03
CA TRP A 356 2.26 28.68 -0.85
C TRP A 356 3.72 28.41 -0.43
N GLN A 357 4.49 29.47 -0.15
CA GLN A 357 5.86 29.34 0.34
C GLN A 357 5.90 28.66 1.72
N HIS A 358 5.02 29.03 2.63
CA HIS A 358 4.95 28.41 3.96
C HIS A 358 4.54 26.93 3.89
N LEU A 359 3.60 26.56 3.01
CA LEU A 359 3.13 25.18 2.85
C LEU A 359 4.12 24.27 2.10
N THR A 360 5.06 24.85 1.36
CA THR A 360 6.12 24.09 0.66
C THR A 360 7.37 23.90 1.51
N GLN A 361 7.46 24.56 2.67
CA GLN A 361 8.56 24.37 3.60
C GLN A 361 8.33 23.16 4.53
N PRO A 362 9.37 22.34 4.75
CA PRO A 362 9.29 21.20 5.65
C PRO A 362 9.22 21.64 7.13
N ILE A 363 8.37 20.98 7.89
CA ILE A 363 8.25 21.12 9.34
C ILE A 363 9.11 20.03 9.99
N TRP A 364 10.20 20.44 10.63
CA TRP A 364 11.14 19.53 11.29
C TRP A 364 10.74 19.26 12.74
N GLY A 365 10.71 17.98 13.12
CA GLY A 365 10.65 17.55 14.52
C GLY A 365 11.99 17.66 15.25
N LEU A 366 11.95 17.52 16.58
CA LEU A 366 13.09 17.70 17.49
C LEU A 366 14.30 16.80 17.14
N HIS A 367 14.04 15.54 16.78
CA HIS A 367 15.07 14.59 16.39
C HIS A 367 15.88 15.02 15.15
N HIS A 368 15.25 15.69 14.17
CA HIS A 368 15.98 16.19 13.00
C HIS A 368 16.94 17.33 13.36
N LEU A 369 16.60 18.13 14.38
CA LEU A 369 17.44 19.24 14.85
C LEU A 369 18.67 18.71 15.59
N GLU A 370 18.51 17.67 16.42
CA GLU A 370 19.63 17.02 17.11
C GLU A 370 20.67 16.49 16.13
N TYR A 371 20.25 15.81 15.06
CA TYR A 371 21.18 15.29 14.05
C TYR A 371 21.78 16.37 13.16
N ARG A 372 20.99 17.39 12.76
CA ARG A 372 21.54 18.51 11.99
C ARG A 372 22.53 19.35 12.78
N ALA A 373 22.34 19.47 14.09
CA ALA A 373 23.29 20.12 14.98
C ALA A 373 24.61 19.33 15.06
N GLN A 374 24.53 18.00 15.18
CA GLN A 374 25.72 17.13 15.15
C GLN A 374 26.49 17.23 13.83
N ASP A 375 25.79 17.26 12.69
CA ASP A 375 26.42 17.38 11.37
C ASP A 375 27.05 18.77 11.15
N ALA A 376 26.44 19.82 11.70
CA ALA A 376 27.02 21.17 11.73
C ALA A 376 28.28 21.25 12.59
N ASP A 377 28.31 20.59 13.76
CA ASP A 377 29.49 20.49 14.60
C ASP A 377 30.63 19.69 13.94
N VAL A 378 30.31 18.57 13.25
CA VAL A 378 31.30 17.78 12.51
C VAL A 378 31.87 18.54 11.32
N ARG A 379 31.03 19.30 10.58
CA ARG A 379 31.49 20.22 9.53
C ARG A 379 32.28 21.40 10.09
N GLY A 380 31.91 21.89 11.26
CA GLY A 380 32.66 22.89 12.03
C GLY A 380 34.05 22.37 12.44
N LEU A 381 34.16 21.12 12.87
CA LEU A 381 35.44 20.49 13.19
C LEU A 381 36.32 20.25 11.96
N THR A 382 35.73 19.91 10.80
CA THR A 382 36.48 19.71 9.54
C THR A 382 36.89 21.02 8.86
N THR A 383 36.27 22.14 9.21
CA THR A 383 36.66 23.48 8.73
C THR A 383 37.64 24.20 9.65
N LEU A 384 37.93 23.67 10.83
CA LEU A 384 38.93 24.21 11.76
C LEU A 384 40.35 23.70 11.44
N THR A 385 40.94 24.23 10.36
CA THR A 385 42.36 24.64 10.39
C THR A 385 42.44 26.02 11.07
N PRO A 386 43.52 26.35 11.79
CA PRO A 386 43.41 27.08 13.05
C PRO A 386 43.20 28.58 12.83
N VAL A 387 42.00 29.09 13.09
CA VAL A 387 41.80 30.51 13.43
C VAL A 387 40.72 30.67 14.51
N SER A 388 41.19 31.11 15.69
CA SER A 388 40.55 31.90 16.75
C SER A 388 39.24 31.43 17.41
N GLU A 389 39.33 31.16 18.71
CA GLU A 389 38.29 30.74 19.67
C GLU A 389 37.12 31.72 19.88
N SER A 390 37.12 32.90 19.24
CA SER A 390 36.10 33.93 19.48
C SER A 390 34.71 33.62 18.90
N SER A 391 34.60 32.68 17.94
CA SER A 391 33.33 32.39 17.24
C SER A 391 32.47 31.32 17.92
N LYS A 392 33.03 30.54 18.87
CA LYS A 392 32.31 29.48 19.57
C LYS A 392 31.32 30.00 20.61
N VAL A 393 31.57 31.17 21.19
CA VAL A 393 30.73 31.74 22.25
C VAL A 393 29.45 32.38 21.70
N VAL A 394 29.51 32.96 20.49
CA VAL A 394 28.38 33.70 19.90
C VAL A 394 27.25 32.79 19.39
N VAL A 395 27.58 31.56 18.95
CA VAL A 395 26.56 30.63 18.42
C VAL A 395 25.81 29.91 19.55
N VAL A 396 26.48 29.59 20.66
CA VAL A 396 25.86 28.92 21.81
C VAL A 396 24.87 29.85 22.53
N GLU A 397 25.17 31.15 22.65
CA GLU A 397 24.24 32.12 23.22
C GLU A 397 23.00 32.35 22.33
N SER A 398 23.13 32.27 21.00
CA SER A 398 21.98 32.41 20.10
C SER A 398 21.02 31.22 20.17
N VAL A 399 21.54 30.00 20.32
CA VAL A 399 20.73 28.77 20.49
C VAL A 399 20.10 28.70 21.88
N MET A 400 20.82 29.09 22.95
CA MET A 400 20.23 29.19 24.30
C MET A 400 19.24 30.35 24.44
N GLY A 401 19.42 31.44 23.71
CA GLY A 401 18.46 32.55 23.64
C GLY A 401 17.10 32.14 23.06
N GLN A 402 17.08 31.19 22.12
CA GLN A 402 15.83 30.61 21.59
C GLN A 402 15.15 29.62 22.56
N LEU A 403 15.90 28.98 23.46
CA LEU A 403 15.35 28.15 24.53
C LEU A 403 14.70 28.98 25.64
N SER A 404 15.23 30.17 25.94
CA SER A 404 14.64 31.05 26.96
C SER A 404 13.35 31.75 26.50
N SER A 405 13.19 32.03 25.20
CA SER A 405 11.95 32.62 24.68
C SER A 405 10.79 31.61 24.59
N HIS A 406 11.10 30.31 24.46
CA HIS A 406 10.09 29.24 24.51
C HIS A 406 9.59 28.92 25.93
N HIS A 407 10.39 29.22 26.97
CA HIS A 407 10.00 28.98 28.36
C HIS A 407 9.09 30.08 28.95
N GLN A 408 9.02 31.27 28.34
CA GLN A 408 8.13 32.37 28.77
C GLN A 408 6.75 32.38 28.10
N LEU A 409 6.50 31.54 27.09
CA LEU A 409 5.17 31.41 26.45
C LEU A 409 4.33 30.24 26.99
N THR A 410 4.79 29.56 28.05
CA THR A 410 4.08 28.42 28.68
C THR A 410 3.61 28.67 30.11
N SER A 411 3.57 29.93 30.58
CA SER A 411 2.88 30.31 31.82
C SER A 411 1.76 31.33 31.56
N GLY A 412 0.58 30.86 31.13
CA GLY A 412 -0.63 31.70 31.09
C GLY A 412 -1.64 31.36 29.99
N SER A 413 -2.37 30.25 30.13
CA SER A 413 -3.83 30.13 29.88
C SER A 413 -4.24 28.66 29.80
N HIS A 414 -4.86 28.18 30.87
CA HIS A 414 -5.69 26.98 30.83
C HIS A 414 -6.97 27.28 30.01
N SER A 415 -7.19 26.53 28.94
CA SER A 415 -8.53 26.28 28.41
C SER A 415 -8.61 24.88 27.81
N SER A 416 -9.39 24.04 28.49
CA SER A 416 -9.61 22.61 28.24
C SER A 416 -10.37 22.34 26.93
N PRO A 417 -10.22 21.15 26.32
CA PRO A 417 -10.95 20.75 25.13
C PRO A 417 -12.42 20.41 25.44
N CYS A 418 -13.32 20.88 24.56
CA CYS A 418 -14.77 20.75 24.69
C CYS A 418 -15.22 19.29 24.46
N PHE A 419 -15.65 18.63 25.55
CA PHE A 419 -16.52 17.45 25.54
C PHE A 419 -17.97 17.91 25.32
N ILE A 420 -18.72 17.23 24.44
CA ILE A 420 -20.16 17.41 24.27
C ILE A 420 -20.87 16.59 25.38
N PRO A 421 -21.70 17.19 26.26
CA PRO A 421 -22.45 16.45 27.27
C PRO A 421 -23.85 16.05 26.77
N THR A 422 -24.18 14.76 26.93
CA THR A 422 -25.56 14.24 26.89
C THR A 422 -26.33 14.60 28.17
N PRO A 423 -27.63 14.94 28.09
CA PRO A 423 -28.42 15.32 29.27
C PRO A 423 -28.87 14.11 30.11
N PRO A 424 -29.02 14.24 31.44
CA PRO A 424 -29.43 13.16 32.33
C PRO A 424 -30.96 12.95 32.36
N LEU A 425 -31.37 11.68 32.38
CA LEU A 425 -32.72 11.23 32.69
C LEU A 425 -33.01 11.43 34.20
N GLN A 426 -33.98 12.28 34.52
CA GLN A 426 -34.60 12.37 35.84
C GLN A 426 -35.68 11.29 35.98
N GLY A 427 -35.51 10.37 36.93
CA GLY A 427 -36.59 9.53 37.44
C GLY A 427 -37.35 10.27 38.55
N PRO A 428 -38.69 10.13 38.67
CA PRO A 428 -39.44 10.80 39.71
C PRO A 428 -39.47 9.97 41.00
N ALA A 429 -39.44 10.66 42.15
CA ALA A 429 -39.97 10.14 43.40
C ALA A 429 -40.88 11.20 44.01
N PHE A 430 -42.13 10.83 44.27
CA PHE A 430 -43.06 11.47 45.20
C PHE A 430 -43.85 10.32 45.87
N PRO A 431 -44.44 10.59 47.05
CA PRO A 431 -44.22 9.88 48.32
C PRO A 431 -44.63 8.40 48.37
#